data_AF-Q4R7J3-F1
#
_entry.id   AF-Q4R7J3-F1
#
_cell.length_a   1.000
_cell.length_b   1.000
_cell.length_c   1.000
_cell.angle_alpha   90.00
_cell.angle_beta   90.00
_cell.angle_gamma   90.00
#
_symmetry.space_group_name_H-M   'P 1'
#
loop_
_entity.id
_entity.type
_entity.pdbx_description
1 polymer ?
#
loop_
_entity_poly.entity_id
_entity_poly.type
_entity_poly.pdbx_seq_one_letter_code
_entity_poly.pdbx_strand_id
1 'polypeptide(L)'
;MYSASKTFVCTFSKALQEEYRAKEVIIQVLTPYAVSTAMTKYLNTNVITKTADEFVQESLNYVTIGGETCGCLAHEILAGFLSLIPAWAFYSGAFQRLLLTHYVAYLKLNTKVR
;
A
#
# COMPACT_ATOMS: atom_id res chain seq x y z
N MET A 1 -10.88 -9.54 9.46
CA MET A 1 -11.66 -9.72 8.21
C MET A 1 -11.07 -8.93 7.05
N TYR A 2 -10.97 -7.59 7.13
CA TYR A 2 -10.43 -6.75 6.04
C TYR A 2 -9.11 -7.26 5.44
N SER A 3 -8.07 -7.46 6.27
CA SER A 3 -6.75 -7.90 5.79
C SER A 3 -6.81 -9.24 5.05
N ALA A 4 -7.48 -10.24 5.62
CA ALA A 4 -7.62 -11.56 5.00
C ALA A 4 -8.34 -11.48 3.64
N SER A 5 -9.41 -10.69 3.54
CA SER A 5 -10.12 -10.46 2.27
C SER A 5 -9.23 -9.77 1.22
N LYS A 6 -8.38 -8.82 1.62
CA LYS A 6 -7.45 -8.15 0.69
C LYS A 6 -6.32 -9.08 0.24
N THR A 7 -5.78 -9.92 1.13
CA THR A 7 -4.81 -10.96 0.76
C THR A 7 -5.41 -11.97 -0.21
N PHE A 8 -6.66 -12.40 0.02
CA PHE A 8 -7.38 -13.28 -0.91
C PHE A 8 -7.51 -12.66 -2.29
N VAL A 9 -8.00 -11.42 -2.39
CA VAL A 9 -8.14 -10.71 -3.68
C VAL A 9 -6.79 -10.56 -4.37
N CYS A 10 -5.73 -10.15 -3.66
CA CYS A 10 -4.38 -10.04 -4.25
C CYS A 10 -3.89 -11.38 -4.81
N THR A 11 -4.02 -12.46 -4.02
CA THR A 11 -3.57 -13.81 -4.44
C THR A 11 -4.36 -14.31 -5.64
N PHE A 12 -5.69 -14.14 -5.62
CA PHE A 12 -6.58 -14.53 -6.70
C PHE A 12 -6.27 -13.75 -7.99
N SER A 13 -6.10 -12.44 -7.91
CA SER A 13 -5.75 -11.61 -9.08
C SER A 13 -4.38 -11.97 -9.67
N LYS A 14 -3.39 -12.30 -8.84
CA LYS A 14 -2.09 -12.81 -9.31
C LYS A 14 -2.21 -14.14 -10.06
N ALA A 15 -3.02 -15.06 -9.54
CA ALA A 15 -3.29 -16.33 -10.22
C ALA A 15 -3.95 -16.09 -11.59
N LEU A 16 -4.96 -15.22 -11.65
CA LEU A 16 -5.61 -14.85 -12.91
C LEU A 16 -4.65 -14.18 -13.90
N GLN A 17 -3.75 -13.31 -13.43
CA GLN A 17 -2.74 -12.69 -14.30
C GLN A 17 -1.90 -13.76 -15.02
N GLU A 18 -1.52 -14.83 -14.35
CA GLU A 18 -0.79 -15.93 -15.00
C GLU A 18 -1.68 -16.73 -15.97
N GLU A 19 -2.93 -17.01 -15.62
CA GLU A 19 -3.88 -17.75 -16.50
C GLU A 19 -4.22 -16.99 -17.79
N TYR A 20 -4.30 -15.66 -17.71
CA TYR A 20 -4.72 -14.80 -18.81
C TYR A 20 -3.56 -14.09 -19.53
N ARG A 21 -2.32 -14.32 -19.11
CA ARG A 21 -1.12 -13.71 -19.72
C ARG A 21 -1.03 -14.00 -21.22
N ALA A 22 -1.30 -15.24 -21.63
CA ALA A 22 -1.26 -15.64 -23.04
C ALA A 22 -2.41 -15.06 -23.88
N LYS A 23 -3.45 -14.52 -23.24
CA LYS A 23 -4.61 -13.91 -23.88
C LYS A 23 -4.49 -12.38 -23.98
N GLU A 24 -3.32 -11.83 -23.67
CA GLU A 24 -3.02 -10.39 -23.71
C GLU A 24 -3.96 -9.54 -22.82
N VAL A 25 -4.50 -10.14 -21.76
CA VAL A 25 -5.30 -9.43 -20.74
C VAL A 25 -4.41 -9.10 -19.56
N ILE A 26 -4.37 -7.81 -19.20
CA ILE A 26 -3.62 -7.30 -18.05
C ILE A 26 -4.52 -7.30 -16.82
N ILE A 27 -4.09 -8.00 -15.78
CA ILE A 27 -4.72 -8.06 -14.47
C ILE A 27 -3.74 -7.47 -13.45
N GLN A 28 -4.04 -6.27 -12.99
CA GLN A 28 -3.18 -5.50 -12.09
C GLN A 28 -3.77 -5.44 -10.68
N VAL A 29 -2.90 -5.54 -9.68
CA VAL A 29 -3.23 -5.39 -8.26
C VAL A 29 -2.56 -4.12 -7.75
N LEU A 30 -3.36 -3.23 -7.16
CA LEU A 30 -2.85 -2.07 -6.44
C LEU A 30 -2.86 -2.33 -4.93
N THR A 31 -1.69 -2.20 -4.29
CA THR A 31 -1.51 -2.31 -2.83
C THR A 31 -0.93 -1.01 -2.25
N PRO A 32 -1.70 0.08 -2.26
CA PRO A 32 -1.22 1.35 -1.71
C PRO A 32 -1.06 1.30 -0.19
N TYR A 33 -0.21 2.18 0.32
CA TYR A 33 -0.17 2.53 1.74
C TYR A 33 -1.26 3.57 2.06
N ALA A 34 -0.99 4.52 2.96
CA ALA A 34 -2.01 5.46 3.42
C ALA A 34 -2.46 6.41 2.29
N VAL A 35 -3.77 6.50 2.10
CA VAL A 35 -4.46 7.48 1.25
C VAL A 35 -5.54 8.15 2.08
N SER A 36 -5.66 9.48 1.97
CA SER A 36 -6.64 10.27 2.73
C SER A 36 -8.04 10.07 2.15
N THR A 37 -8.80 9.16 2.77
CA THR A 37 -10.16 8.79 2.37
C THR A 37 -11.05 8.61 3.60
N ALA A 38 -12.35 8.39 3.41
CA ALA A 38 -13.26 8.05 4.51
C ALA A 38 -12.79 6.80 5.28
N MET A 39 -12.19 5.80 4.62
CA MET A 39 -11.70 4.57 5.27
C MET A 39 -10.54 4.83 6.23
N THR A 40 -9.73 5.87 5.97
CA THR A 40 -8.62 6.28 6.85
C THR A 40 -9.00 7.44 7.76
N LYS A 41 -10.28 7.86 7.79
CA LYS A 41 -10.76 9.05 8.53
C LYS A 41 -10.09 10.36 8.08
N TYR A 42 -9.82 10.48 6.78
CA TYR A 42 -9.23 11.67 6.18
C TYR A 42 -7.95 12.13 6.88
N LEU A 43 -6.98 11.23 7.01
CA LEU A 43 -5.64 11.56 7.51
C LEU A 43 -5.06 12.78 6.79
N ASN A 44 -4.37 13.63 7.52
CA ASN A 44 -3.64 14.77 6.97
C ASN A 44 -2.66 14.29 5.90
N THR A 45 -2.65 14.99 4.77
CA THR A 45 -1.81 14.65 3.64
C THR A 45 -0.36 15.02 3.92
N ASN A 46 0.55 14.23 3.38
CA ASN A 46 2.00 14.45 3.45
C ASN A 46 2.68 13.70 2.29
N VAL A 47 4.01 13.65 2.29
CA VAL A 47 4.79 13.00 1.22
C VAL A 47 4.35 11.55 0.98
N ILE A 48 3.98 10.81 2.04
CA ILE A 48 3.55 9.42 1.96
C ILE A 48 2.02 9.31 1.84
N THR A 49 1.26 10.11 2.57
CA THR A 49 -0.21 10.08 2.55
C THR A 49 -0.76 11.04 1.52
N LYS A 50 -1.16 10.48 0.38
CA LYS A 50 -1.76 11.21 -0.75
C LYS A 50 -3.24 11.44 -0.54
N THR A 51 -3.80 12.48 -1.16
CA THR A 51 -5.26 12.55 -1.40
C THR A 51 -5.70 11.44 -2.35
N ALA A 52 -7.01 11.16 -2.40
CA ALA A 52 -7.55 10.21 -3.37
C ALA A 52 -7.28 10.65 -4.83
N ASP A 53 -7.43 11.95 -5.13
CA ASP A 53 -7.24 12.49 -6.47
C ASP A 53 -5.77 12.42 -6.91
N GLU A 54 -4.83 12.80 -6.04
CA GLU A 54 -3.39 12.66 -6.31
C GLU A 54 -2.99 11.20 -6.52
N PHE A 55 -3.51 10.30 -5.67
CA PHE A 55 -3.23 8.88 -5.80
C PHE A 55 -3.72 8.32 -7.14
N VAL A 56 -4.95 8.65 -7.54
CA VAL A 56 -5.51 8.22 -8.83
C VAL A 56 -4.68 8.79 -9.98
N GLN A 57 -4.35 10.08 -9.95
CA GLN A 57 -3.55 10.73 -10.99
C GLN A 57 -2.17 10.07 -11.14
N GLU A 58 -1.48 9.75 -10.05
CA GLU A 58 -0.21 9.04 -10.11
C GLU A 58 -0.39 7.59 -10.60
N SER A 59 -1.42 6.89 -10.12
CA SER A 59 -1.68 5.49 -10.47
C SER A 59 -1.99 5.26 -11.94
N LEU A 60 -2.57 6.26 -12.61
CA LEU A 60 -2.83 6.20 -14.05
C LEU A 60 -1.54 6.07 -14.87
N ASN A 61 -0.40 6.54 -14.35
CA ASN A 61 0.91 6.35 -15.01
C ASN A 61 1.46 4.92 -14.88
N TYR A 62 0.89 4.12 -13.98
CA TYR A 62 1.27 2.72 -13.74
C TYR A 62 0.30 1.75 -14.41
N VAL A 63 -0.77 2.25 -15.01
CA VAL A 63 -1.69 1.45 -15.83
C VAL A 63 -0.86 0.88 -16.98
N THR A 64 -1.04 -0.41 -17.24
CA THR A 64 -0.28 -1.25 -18.19
C THR A 64 1.04 -1.86 -17.71
N ILE A 65 1.54 -1.56 -16.51
CA ILE A 65 2.72 -2.26 -15.98
C ILE A 65 2.40 -3.74 -15.68
N GLY A 66 1.15 -4.02 -15.32
CA GLY A 66 0.70 -5.36 -14.90
C GLY A 66 1.21 -5.75 -13.52
N GLY A 67 0.83 -6.94 -13.04
CA GLY A 67 1.32 -7.47 -11.76
C GLY A 67 0.83 -6.71 -10.52
N GLU A 68 1.62 -6.71 -9.44
CA GLU A 68 1.34 -6.00 -8.18
C GLU A 68 2.22 -4.75 -8.08
N THR A 69 1.61 -3.61 -7.75
CA THR A 69 2.30 -2.33 -7.55
C THR A 69 1.58 -1.52 -6.46
N CYS A 70 2.28 -0.59 -5.85
CA CYS A 70 1.69 0.36 -4.92
C CYS A 70 0.87 1.46 -5.61
N GLY A 71 1.03 1.66 -6.93
CA GLY A 71 0.26 2.63 -7.72
C GLY A 71 0.69 4.08 -7.55
N CYS A 72 1.76 4.39 -6.81
CA CYS A 72 2.33 5.72 -6.75
C CYS A 72 3.81 5.66 -6.35
N LEU A 73 4.60 6.66 -6.76
CA LEU A 73 6.06 6.59 -6.59
C LEU A 73 6.47 6.62 -5.11
N ALA A 74 5.80 7.45 -4.31
CA ALA A 74 6.09 7.55 -2.88
C ALA A 74 5.88 6.22 -2.14
N HIS A 75 4.85 5.47 -2.54
CA HIS A 75 4.55 4.17 -1.96
C HIS A 75 5.52 3.09 -2.44
N GLU A 76 5.94 3.11 -3.71
CA GLU A 76 6.98 2.20 -4.21
C GLU A 76 8.32 2.38 -3.48
N ILE A 77 8.74 3.63 -3.27
CA ILE A 77 9.96 3.94 -2.50
C ILE A 77 9.84 3.43 -1.06
N LEU A 78 8.66 3.61 -0.43
CA LEU A 78 8.42 3.11 0.92
C LEU A 78 8.46 1.57 0.97
N ALA A 79 7.84 0.88 0.01
CA ALA A 79 7.89 -0.57 -0.11
C ALA A 79 9.33 -1.07 -0.29
N GLY A 80 10.10 -0.40 -1.15
CA GLY A 80 11.52 -0.66 -1.35
C GLY A 80 12.34 -0.49 -0.07
N PHE A 81 12.09 0.57 0.72
CA PHE A 81 12.77 0.75 2.00
C PHE A 81 12.43 -0.36 3.01
N LEU A 82 11.16 -0.78 3.07
CA LEU A 82 10.72 -1.84 3.96
C LEU A 82 11.27 -3.21 3.56
N SER A 83 11.44 -3.48 2.26
CA SER A 83 11.99 -4.75 1.77
C SER A 83 13.49 -4.90 2.02
N LEU A 84 14.22 -3.79 2.22
CA LEU A 84 15.63 -3.80 2.61
C LEU A 84 15.84 -4.21 4.08
N ILE A 85 14.80 -4.22 4.90
CA ILE A 85 14.90 -4.58 6.32
C ILE A 85 14.99 -6.10 6.46
N PRO A 86 16.05 -6.65 7.08
CA PRO A 86 16.18 -8.08 7.26
C PRO A 86 15.02 -8.68 8.06
N ALA A 87 14.56 -9.87 7.66
CA ALA A 87 13.43 -10.54 8.30
C ALA A 87 13.59 -10.68 9.83
N TRP A 88 14.78 -11.06 10.32
CA TRP A 88 15.03 -11.20 11.76
C TRP A 88 14.84 -9.89 12.52
N ALA A 89 15.22 -8.76 11.91
CA ALA A 89 15.05 -7.44 12.50
C ALA A 89 13.57 -7.04 12.45
N PHE A 90 12.91 -7.28 11.31
CA PHE A 90 11.50 -6.97 11.10
C PHE A 90 10.57 -7.73 12.06
N TYR A 91 10.86 -9.00 12.32
CA TYR A 91 10.11 -9.85 13.25
C TYR A 91 10.57 -9.73 14.71
N SER A 92 11.61 -8.93 15.00
CA SER A 92 12.03 -8.71 16.38
C SER A 92 10.97 -7.92 17.15
N GLY A 93 10.69 -8.34 18.39
CA GLY A 93 9.67 -7.69 19.21
C GLY A 93 9.98 -6.21 19.50
N ALA A 94 11.26 -5.84 19.59
CA ALA A 94 11.68 -4.45 19.78
C ALA A 94 11.32 -3.59 18.56
N PHE A 95 11.64 -4.06 17.35
CA PHE A 95 11.35 -3.34 16.12
C PHE A 95 9.85 -3.25 15.83
N GLN A 96 9.09 -4.33 16.06
CA GLN A 96 7.63 -4.30 15.91
C GLN A 96 6.98 -3.30 16.88
N ARG A 97 7.45 -3.25 18.13
CA ARG A 97 6.99 -2.24 19.10
C ARG A 97 7.35 -0.84 18.65
N LEU A 98 8.59 -0.61 18.20
CA LEU A 98 9.04 0.67 17.67
C LEU A 98 8.13 1.14 16.51
N LEU A 99 7.94 0.30 15.49
CA LEU A 99 7.06 0.58 14.36
C LEU A 99 5.64 0.89 14.80
N LEU A 100 5.07 0.08 15.70
CA LEU A 100 3.72 0.29 16.21
C LEU A 100 3.62 1.62 16.96
N THR A 101 4.59 1.97 17.81
CA THR A 101 4.61 3.23 18.55
C THR A 101 4.70 4.43 17.59
N HIS A 102 5.59 4.38 16.61
CA HIS A 102 5.69 5.42 15.58
C HIS A 102 4.41 5.53 14.75
N TYR A 103 3.82 4.40 14.35
CA TYR A 103 2.56 4.39 13.59
C TYR A 103 1.39 4.98 14.39
N VAL A 104 1.26 4.62 15.67
CA VAL A 104 0.22 5.18 16.54
C VAL A 104 0.44 6.68 16.75
N ALA A 105 1.68 7.13 16.96
CA ALA A 105 2.01 8.55 17.07
C ALA A 105 1.69 9.30 15.76
N TYR A 106 2.04 8.71 14.62
CA TYR A 106 1.73 9.21 13.28
C TYR A 106 0.23 9.38 13.09
N LEU A 107 -0.57 8.36 13.42
CA LEU A 107 -2.02 8.42 13.33
C LEU A 107 -2.57 9.54 14.24
N LYS A 108 -2.12 9.63 15.49
CA LYS A 108 -2.58 10.68 16.41
C LYS A 108 -2.31 12.09 15.88
N LEU A 109 -1.11 12.32 15.32
CA LEU A 109 -0.73 13.63 14.77
C LEU A 109 -1.52 13.98 13.49
N ASN A 110 -1.82 12.98 12.68
CA ASN A 110 -2.39 13.18 11.35
C ASN A 110 -3.88 12.87 11.27
N THR A 111 -4.53 12.46 12.35
CA THR A 111 -6.00 12.37 12.37
C THR A 111 -6.56 13.77 12.50
N LYS A 112 -7.52 14.15 11.64
CA LYS A 112 -8.26 15.40 11.83
C LYS A 112 -9.01 15.32 13.16
N VAL A 113 -8.54 16.05 14.17
CA VAL A 113 -9.36 16.39 15.34
C VAL A 113 -10.39 17.38 14.82
N ARG A 114 -11.63 16.92 14.68
CA ARG A 114 -12.76 17.77 14.30
C ARG A 114 -13.27 18.51 15.52
#